data_AF-A0A7K2P694-F1
#
_entry.id   AF-A0A7K2P694-F1
#
_cell.length_a   1.000
_cell.length_b   1.000
_cell.length_c   1.000
_cell.angle_alpha   90.00
_cell.angle_beta   90.00
_cell.angle_gamma   90.00
#
_symmetry.space_group_name_H-M   'P 1'
#
loop_
_entity.id
_entity.type
_entity.pdbx_description
1 polymer ?
#
loop_
_entity_poly.entity_id
_entity_poly.type
_entity_poly.pdbx_seq_one_letter_code
_entity_poly.pdbx_strand_id
1 'polypeptide(L)'
;DGKSPVEAAERAVSRSGDRWGAVYSEGEYEELEDALDGRYTGVGLSARRERDGRIEVTRVRSGSPAAEAGIREGDRLRSVDGERVDGRPVTEVVSILRGDGEREPAGTAVRLGLERGTRAWTETVRRARLSTDPVTVRTLADGLTVVKVTSFTKGVGEQVREAAARVPSGAGVVLDLRGNSGGLVTEAVTAASAFLDGGLVATYDVDGDQRALHAEAGGDTARPLVALVDGGTMSAAELLTGALQDRGRAVVLGSRTFGKGSVQMPSRLPGGSVAELTVGHYRTPSGRGVDGAGITPDLEVDPADPAALARARTVLSGLGPTA
;
A
#
# COMPACT_ATOMS: atom_id res chain seq x y z
N ASP A 1 -27.72 -1.42 -29.53
CA ASP A 1 -28.03 -0.47 -28.44
C ASP A 1 -27.11 0.74 -28.30
N GLY A 2 -26.06 0.95 -29.12
CA GLY A 2 -25.25 2.18 -29.05
C GLY A 2 -24.52 2.41 -27.72
N LYS A 3 -24.50 1.41 -26.83
CA LYS A 3 -23.81 1.40 -25.55
C LYS A 3 -22.34 1.03 -25.77
N SER A 4 -21.43 1.78 -25.15
CA SER A 4 -20.01 1.47 -25.19
C SER A 4 -19.77 0.02 -24.69
N PRO A 5 -18.85 -0.75 -25.31
CA PRO A 5 -18.43 -2.06 -24.81
C PRO A 5 -18.09 -2.07 -23.31
N VAL A 6 -17.52 -0.97 -22.80
CA VAL A 6 -17.19 -0.77 -21.38
C VAL A 6 -18.43 -0.80 -20.52
N GLU A 7 -19.46 0.00 -20.83
CA GLU A 7 -20.70 0.03 -20.04
C GLU A 7 -21.45 -1.32 -20.07
N ALA A 8 -21.31 -2.08 -21.16
CA ALA A 8 -21.89 -3.41 -21.25
C ALA A 8 -21.17 -4.38 -20.29
N ALA A 9 -19.84 -4.32 -20.25
CA ALA A 9 -19.02 -5.09 -19.33
C ALA A 9 -19.27 -4.70 -17.87
N GLU A 10 -19.30 -3.41 -17.54
CA GLU A 10 -19.62 -2.91 -16.19
C GLU A 10 -20.96 -3.44 -15.69
N ARG A 11 -21.99 -3.41 -16.54
CA ARG A 11 -23.31 -3.96 -16.19
C ARG A 11 -23.27 -5.47 -15.99
N ALA A 12 -22.46 -6.20 -16.76
CA ALA A 12 -22.31 -7.65 -16.59
C ALA A 12 -21.62 -7.98 -15.27
N VAL A 13 -20.52 -7.30 -14.95
CA VAL A 13 -19.78 -7.47 -13.69
C VAL A 13 -20.64 -7.08 -12.50
N SER A 14 -21.32 -5.93 -12.54
CA SER A 14 -22.23 -5.50 -11.47
C SER A 14 -23.36 -6.51 -11.20
N ARG A 15 -23.81 -7.25 -12.23
CA ARG A 15 -24.86 -8.27 -12.10
C ARG A 15 -24.34 -9.65 -11.72
N SER A 16 -23.04 -9.91 -11.73
CA SER A 16 -22.48 -11.22 -11.40
C SER A 16 -22.57 -11.55 -9.90
N GLY A 17 -22.73 -10.54 -9.05
CA GLY A 17 -22.66 -10.67 -7.61
C GLY A 17 -21.23 -10.75 -7.08
N ASP A 18 -20.22 -10.61 -7.94
CA ASP A 18 -18.82 -10.45 -7.53
C ASP A 18 -18.65 -9.10 -6.83
N ARG A 19 -18.45 -9.15 -5.51
CA ARG A 19 -18.27 -7.97 -4.65
C ARG A 19 -17.05 -7.14 -5.05
N TRP A 20 -16.04 -7.77 -5.62
CA TRP A 20 -14.75 -7.14 -5.91
C TRP A 20 -14.56 -6.85 -7.40
N GLY A 21 -15.41 -7.43 -8.25
CA GLY A 21 -15.34 -7.30 -9.70
C GLY A 21 -15.38 -5.84 -10.15
N ALA A 22 -14.45 -5.48 -11.04
CA ALA A 22 -14.36 -4.15 -11.62
C ALA A 22 -14.12 -4.22 -13.13
N VAL A 23 -14.46 -3.14 -13.83
CA VAL A 23 -14.09 -2.92 -15.22
C VAL A 23 -13.38 -1.58 -15.30
N TYR A 24 -12.29 -1.56 -16.04
CA TYR A 24 -11.43 -0.41 -16.27
C TYR A 24 -11.42 -0.08 -17.76
N SER A 25 -11.40 1.21 -18.10
CA SER A 25 -10.93 1.67 -19.40
C SER A 25 -9.47 1.26 -19.63
N GLU A 26 -8.97 1.44 -20.85
CA GLU A 26 -7.54 1.22 -21.14
C GLU A 26 -6.65 2.15 -20.29
N GLY A 27 -6.99 3.44 -20.19
CA GLY A 27 -6.24 4.42 -19.40
C GLY A 27 -6.33 4.18 -17.90
N GLU A 28 -7.52 3.86 -17.38
CA GLU A 28 -7.71 3.52 -15.95
C GLU A 28 -6.90 2.28 -15.56
N TYR A 29 -6.81 1.28 -16.46
CA TYR A 29 -6.01 0.09 -16.21
C TYR A 29 -4.50 0.39 -16.30
N GLU A 30 -4.05 1.25 -17.22
CA GLU A 30 -2.65 1.71 -17.27
C GLU A 30 -2.24 2.42 -15.96
N GLU A 31 -3.13 3.20 -15.36
CA GLU A 31 -2.89 3.83 -14.05
C GLU A 31 -2.81 2.82 -12.91
N LEU A 32 -3.65 1.78 -12.93
CA LEU A 32 -3.57 0.69 -11.98
C LEU A 32 -2.24 -0.07 -12.13
N GLU A 33 -1.81 -0.35 -13.36
CA GLU A 33 -0.51 -0.98 -13.64
C GLU A 33 0.65 -0.11 -13.15
N ASP A 34 0.61 1.21 -13.39
CA ASP A 34 1.59 2.17 -12.86
C ASP A 34 1.62 2.13 -11.33
N ALA A 35 0.45 2.14 -10.68
CA ALA A 35 0.35 2.08 -9.23
C ALA A 35 0.96 0.77 -8.68
N LEU A 36 0.71 -0.36 -9.33
CA LEU A 36 1.32 -1.65 -8.98
C LEU A 36 2.83 -1.67 -9.25
N ASP A 37 3.32 -0.92 -10.23
CA ASP A 37 4.74 -0.65 -10.47
C ASP A 37 5.34 0.34 -9.46
N GLY A 38 4.56 0.79 -8.47
CA GLY A 38 4.99 1.75 -7.45
C GLY A 38 5.18 3.15 -8.02
N ARG A 39 4.43 3.50 -9.05
CA ARG A 39 4.47 4.77 -9.76
C ARG A 39 3.13 5.48 -9.70
N TYR A 40 3.16 6.81 -9.78
CA TYR A 40 1.97 7.63 -9.93
C TYR A 40 2.30 8.89 -10.70
N THR A 41 1.32 9.47 -11.38
CA THR A 41 1.47 10.79 -12.01
C THR A 41 1.21 11.90 -10.98
N GLY A 42 2.04 12.94 -11.00
CA GLY A 42 1.80 14.15 -10.23
C GLY A 42 3.01 15.07 -10.14
N VAL A 43 2.96 16.03 -9.22
CA VAL A 43 4.04 17.02 -9.03
C VAL A 43 5.02 16.69 -7.89
N GLY A 44 4.71 15.69 -7.06
CA GLY A 44 5.58 15.24 -5.95
C GLY A 44 5.40 15.99 -4.65
N LEU A 45 4.19 16.52 -4.42
CA LEU A 45 3.79 17.16 -3.18
C LEU A 45 2.91 16.24 -2.35
N SER A 46 3.08 16.29 -1.04
CA SER A 46 2.07 15.88 -0.06
C SER A 46 1.56 17.13 0.65
N ALA A 47 0.26 17.16 0.93
CA ALA A 47 -0.36 18.27 1.61
C ALA A 47 -1.27 17.80 2.75
N ARG A 48 -1.50 18.67 3.71
CA ARG A 48 -2.53 18.51 4.75
C ARG A 48 -3.41 19.74 4.79
N ARG A 49 -4.63 19.54 5.29
CA ARG A 49 -5.52 20.64 5.65
C ARG A 49 -5.31 20.98 7.11
N GLU A 50 -4.95 22.23 7.36
CA GLU A 50 -4.86 22.79 8.71
C GLU A 50 -6.24 23.00 9.32
N ARG A 51 -6.29 23.21 10.64
CA ARG A 51 -7.54 23.45 11.37
C ARG A 51 -8.29 24.69 10.88
N ASP A 52 -7.57 25.69 10.40
CA ASP A 52 -8.12 26.93 9.83
C ASP A 52 -8.51 26.78 8.34
N GLY A 53 -8.41 25.58 7.79
CA GLY A 53 -8.80 25.26 6.43
C GLY A 53 -7.73 25.54 5.37
N ARG A 54 -6.56 26.06 5.75
CA ARG A 54 -5.45 26.26 4.82
C ARG A 54 -4.85 24.92 4.38
N ILE A 55 -4.35 24.87 3.15
CA ILE A 55 -3.60 23.71 2.64
C ILE A 55 -2.11 23.98 2.79
N GLU A 56 -1.45 23.17 3.60
CA GLU A 56 0.00 23.24 3.86
C GLU A 56 0.70 22.05 3.20
N VAL A 57 1.82 22.33 2.53
CA VAL A 57 2.71 21.31 1.98
C VAL A 57 3.45 20.64 3.13
N THR A 58 3.23 19.35 3.33
CA THR A 58 3.85 18.56 4.40
C THR A 58 5.10 17.82 3.95
N ARG A 59 5.26 17.61 2.65
CA ARG A 59 6.42 16.93 2.09
C ARG A 59 6.58 17.32 0.63
N VAL A 60 7.84 17.49 0.22
CA VAL A 60 8.23 17.62 -1.18
C VAL A 60 9.20 16.48 -1.48
N ARG A 61 8.89 15.66 -2.48
CA ARG A 61 9.72 14.52 -2.85
C ARG A 61 10.99 15.01 -3.56
N SER A 62 12.16 14.54 -3.14
CA SER A 62 13.44 14.84 -3.80
C SER A 62 13.41 14.40 -5.27
N GLY A 63 13.96 15.23 -6.17
CA GLY A 63 13.96 14.97 -7.61
C GLY A 63 12.57 15.00 -8.27
N SER A 64 11.56 15.54 -7.59
CA SER A 64 10.24 15.77 -8.19
C SER A 64 10.15 17.14 -8.87
N PRO A 65 9.20 17.34 -9.80
CA PRO A 65 8.95 18.64 -10.40
C PRO A 65 8.71 19.76 -9.39
N ALA A 66 8.04 19.47 -8.26
CA ALA A 66 7.83 20.44 -7.20
C ALA A 66 9.15 20.82 -6.47
N ALA A 67 10.06 19.86 -6.29
CA ALA A 67 11.37 20.14 -5.70
C ALA A 67 12.23 21.01 -6.65
N GLU A 68 12.23 20.69 -7.95
CA GLU A 68 12.92 21.48 -8.98
C GLU A 68 12.38 22.91 -9.06
N ALA A 69 11.07 23.07 -8.85
CA ALA A 69 10.39 24.37 -8.78
C ALA A 69 10.63 25.13 -7.44
N GLY A 70 11.44 24.59 -6.52
CA GLY A 70 11.81 25.25 -5.27
C GLY A 70 10.72 25.29 -4.19
N ILE A 71 9.66 24.50 -4.36
CA ILE A 71 8.60 24.32 -3.35
C ILE A 71 9.19 23.54 -2.17
N ARG A 72 8.80 23.89 -0.95
CA ARG A 72 9.32 23.30 0.29
C ARG A 72 8.20 22.92 1.24
N GLU A 73 8.53 22.02 2.16
CA GLU A 73 7.70 21.75 3.34
C GLU A 73 7.43 23.06 4.10
N GLY A 74 6.18 23.23 4.55
CA GLY A 74 5.68 24.45 5.18
C GLY A 74 5.17 25.51 4.21
N ASP A 75 5.33 25.34 2.89
CA ASP A 75 4.69 26.23 1.92
C ASP A 75 3.18 26.06 1.96
N ARG A 76 2.46 27.18 1.83
CA ARG A 76 1.00 27.15 1.72
C ARG A 76 0.60 27.09 0.24
N LEU A 77 -0.22 26.10 -0.10
CA LEU A 77 -0.89 26.02 -1.39
C LEU A 77 -2.21 26.81 -1.32
N ARG A 78 -2.28 27.91 -2.06
CA ARG A 78 -3.44 28.83 -2.07
C ARG A 78 -4.38 28.59 -3.23
N SER A 79 -3.84 28.19 -4.38
CA SER A 79 -4.65 27.87 -5.56
C SER A 79 -4.00 26.82 -6.44
N VAL A 80 -4.83 26.10 -7.20
CA VAL A 80 -4.42 25.18 -8.27
C VAL A 80 -5.19 25.58 -9.53
N ASP A 81 -4.46 25.83 -10.62
CA ASP A 81 -4.96 26.37 -11.90
C ASP A 81 -5.76 27.68 -11.82
N GLY A 82 -5.62 28.40 -10.72
CA GLY A 82 -6.32 29.66 -10.45
C GLY A 82 -7.54 29.50 -9.53
N GLU A 83 -7.95 28.26 -9.22
CA GLU A 83 -8.99 27.99 -8.24
C GLU A 83 -8.41 27.98 -6.84
N ARG A 84 -9.06 28.69 -5.90
CA ARG A 84 -8.65 28.65 -4.48
C ARG A 84 -8.86 27.26 -3.90
N VAL A 85 -7.91 26.83 -3.06
CA VAL A 85 -7.99 25.52 -2.41
C VAL A 85 -8.25 25.57 -0.90
N ASP A 86 -8.22 26.76 -0.29
CA ASP A 86 -8.59 26.93 1.12
C ASP A 86 -10.01 26.41 1.36
N GLY A 87 -10.19 25.60 2.40
CA GLY A 87 -11.48 25.03 2.78
C GLY A 87 -11.87 23.77 2.01
N ARG A 88 -11.23 23.45 0.88
CA ARG A 88 -11.47 22.20 0.14
C ARG A 88 -10.98 20.98 0.92
N PRO A 89 -11.59 19.80 0.72
CA PRO A 89 -11.00 18.54 1.15
C PRO A 89 -9.60 18.36 0.57
N VAL A 90 -8.62 18.01 1.41
CA VAL A 90 -7.23 17.82 0.94
C VAL A 90 -7.11 16.73 -0.12
N THR A 91 -7.99 15.73 -0.06
CA THR A 91 -8.06 14.64 -1.05
C THR A 91 -8.36 15.17 -2.45
N GLU A 92 -9.31 16.10 -2.57
CA GLU A 92 -9.65 16.76 -3.82
C GLU A 92 -8.45 17.55 -4.38
N VAL A 93 -7.78 18.31 -3.52
CA VAL A 93 -6.58 19.07 -3.89
C VAL A 93 -5.47 18.15 -4.40
N VAL A 94 -5.22 17.04 -3.70
CA VAL A 94 -4.23 16.04 -4.10
C VAL A 94 -4.61 15.38 -5.42
N SER A 95 -5.88 15.07 -5.66
CA SER A 95 -6.35 14.52 -6.94
C SER A 95 -6.04 15.46 -8.10
N ILE A 96 -6.31 16.76 -7.96
CA ILE A 96 -5.98 17.75 -9.01
C ILE A 96 -4.46 17.79 -9.27
N LEU A 97 -3.64 17.75 -8.21
CA LEU A 97 -2.18 17.73 -8.34
C LEU A 97 -1.65 16.46 -9.03
N ARG A 98 -2.34 15.33 -8.89
CA ARG A 98 -2.02 14.08 -9.59
C ARG A 98 -2.47 14.08 -11.04
N GLY A 99 -3.49 14.87 -11.35
CA GLY A 99 -4.14 14.89 -12.65
C GLY A 99 -5.21 13.81 -12.73
N ASP A 100 -6.26 14.07 -13.52
CA ASP A 100 -7.34 13.12 -13.80
C ASP A 100 -6.92 12.10 -14.87
N GLY A 101 -5.75 11.47 -14.65
CA GLY A 101 -5.38 10.27 -15.38
C GLY A 101 -5.24 10.43 -16.90
N GLU A 102 -6.29 10.02 -17.61
CA GLU A 102 -6.47 10.19 -19.05
C GLU A 102 -6.44 11.65 -19.52
N ARG A 103 -6.99 12.60 -18.73
CA ARG A 103 -7.08 14.02 -19.15
C ARG A 103 -5.81 14.79 -18.87
N GLU A 104 -5.07 14.38 -17.84
CA GLU A 104 -3.90 15.11 -17.35
C GLU A 104 -2.71 14.20 -17.09
N PRO A 105 -2.20 13.49 -18.12
CA PRO A 105 -1.08 12.57 -17.95
C PRO A 105 0.22 13.30 -17.61
N ALA A 106 1.26 12.52 -17.34
CA ALA A 106 2.62 13.05 -17.17
C ALA A 106 3.03 13.94 -18.37
N GLY A 107 3.67 15.07 -18.08
CA GLY A 107 4.05 16.11 -19.05
C GLY A 107 3.10 17.32 -19.08
N THR A 108 1.84 17.14 -18.64
CA THR A 108 0.89 18.25 -18.50
C THR A 108 1.33 19.23 -17.41
N ALA A 109 0.94 20.50 -17.54
CA ALA A 109 1.32 21.55 -16.61
C ALA A 109 0.17 21.89 -15.65
N VAL A 110 0.51 22.16 -14.41
CA VAL A 110 -0.42 22.65 -13.37
C VAL A 110 0.16 23.92 -12.76
N ARG A 111 -0.67 24.94 -12.60
CA ARG A 111 -0.27 26.25 -12.08
C ARG A 111 -0.63 26.39 -10.61
N LEU A 112 0.38 26.47 -9.75
CA LEU A 112 0.25 26.49 -8.30
C LEU A 112 0.41 27.92 -7.77
N GLY A 113 -0.56 28.41 -7.00
CA GLY A 113 -0.44 29.64 -6.22
C GLY A 113 0.11 29.30 -4.84
N LEU A 114 1.28 29.82 -4.50
CA LEU A 114 2.05 29.46 -3.31
C LEU A 114 2.28 30.68 -2.40
N GLU A 115 2.49 30.41 -1.11
CA GLU A 115 2.85 31.40 -0.10
C GLU A 115 3.86 30.84 0.89
N ARG A 116 4.92 31.61 1.18
CA ARG A 116 5.95 31.32 2.18
C ARG A 116 6.26 32.59 2.95
N GLY A 117 5.84 32.65 4.21
CA GLY A 117 5.90 33.89 5.00
C GLY A 117 5.08 35.00 4.33
N THR A 118 5.71 36.12 4.02
CA THR A 118 5.08 37.26 3.32
C THR A 118 5.15 37.17 1.80
N ARG A 119 5.93 36.21 1.25
CA ARG A 119 6.09 36.05 -0.19
C ARG A 119 4.97 35.20 -0.76
N ALA A 120 4.27 35.77 -1.73
CA ALA A 120 3.29 35.10 -2.58
C ALA A 120 3.84 34.97 -4.00
N TRP A 121 3.69 33.82 -4.64
CA TRP A 121 4.03 33.65 -6.05
C TRP A 121 3.18 32.59 -6.72
N THR A 122 3.30 32.52 -8.05
CA THR A 122 2.68 31.48 -8.86
C THR A 122 3.78 30.72 -9.57
N GLU A 123 3.67 29.39 -9.60
CA GLU A 123 4.65 28.50 -10.18
C GLU A 123 3.95 27.49 -11.10
N THR A 124 4.48 27.30 -12.31
CA THR A 124 3.93 26.30 -13.24
C THR A 124 4.80 25.06 -13.18
N VAL A 125 4.24 23.98 -12.67
CA VAL A 125 4.94 22.71 -12.48
C VAL A 125 4.41 21.70 -13.49
N ARG A 126 5.29 20.92 -14.11
CA ARG A 126 4.87 19.83 -15.00
C ARG A 126 4.70 18.54 -14.21
N ARG A 127 3.58 17.84 -14.40
CA ARG A 127 3.37 16.51 -13.84
C ARG A 127 4.42 15.56 -14.41
N ALA A 128 4.91 14.64 -13.58
CA ALA A 128 5.82 13.59 -13.99
C ALA A 128 5.36 12.25 -13.39
N ARG A 129 5.87 11.14 -13.93
CA ARG A 129 5.72 9.83 -13.27
C ARG A 129 6.73 9.78 -12.11
N LEU A 130 6.21 9.58 -10.90
CA LEU A 130 6.95 9.60 -9.64
C LEU A 130 6.82 8.24 -8.96
N SER A 131 7.86 7.82 -8.25
CA SER A 131 7.83 6.55 -7.50
C SER A 131 7.35 6.76 -6.07
N THR A 132 6.64 5.77 -5.54
CA THR A 132 6.35 5.64 -4.11
C THR A 132 7.56 5.09 -3.36
N ASP A 133 7.64 5.34 -2.06
CA ASP A 133 8.58 4.69 -1.15
C ASP A 133 7.79 3.70 -0.26
N PRO A 134 7.46 2.50 -0.79
CA PRO A 134 6.52 1.58 -0.15
C PRO A 134 7.10 0.91 1.10
N VAL A 135 8.43 0.85 1.23
CA VAL A 135 9.14 0.28 2.38
C VAL A 135 9.93 1.38 3.08
N THR A 136 9.66 1.59 4.37
CA THR A 136 10.43 2.51 5.21
C THR A 136 10.95 1.79 6.44
N VAL A 137 12.22 2.05 6.79
CA VAL A 137 12.88 1.45 7.93
C VAL A 137 13.21 2.52 8.95
N ARG A 138 12.81 2.30 10.20
CA ARG A 138 13.11 3.19 11.33
C ARG A 138 13.66 2.38 12.48
N THR A 139 14.88 2.67 12.89
CA THR A 139 15.44 2.15 14.15
C THR A 139 15.15 3.15 15.25
N LEU A 140 14.48 2.69 16.30
CA LEU A 140 14.18 3.50 17.48
C LEU A 140 15.40 3.54 18.42
N ALA A 141 15.42 4.50 19.35
CA ALA A 141 16.56 4.74 20.24
C ALA A 141 16.94 3.53 21.10
N ASP A 142 16.01 2.61 21.33
CA ASP A 142 16.17 1.39 22.12
C ASP A 142 16.55 0.15 21.27
N GLY A 143 16.84 0.33 19.98
CA GLY A 143 17.30 -0.75 19.09
C GLY A 143 16.18 -1.50 18.36
N LEU A 144 14.91 -1.22 18.65
CA LEU A 144 13.78 -1.78 17.90
C LEU A 144 13.79 -1.28 16.44
N THR A 145 13.75 -2.20 15.48
CA THR A 145 13.63 -1.84 14.06
C THR A 145 12.19 -2.04 13.58
N VAL A 146 11.59 -0.95 13.09
CA VAL A 146 10.28 -0.97 12.44
C VAL A 146 10.48 -0.96 10.93
N VAL A 147 10.02 -2.01 10.26
CA VAL A 147 9.93 -2.10 8.80
C VAL A 147 8.47 -1.89 8.44
N LYS A 148 8.14 -0.71 7.93
CA LYS A 148 6.78 -0.37 7.50
C LYS A 148 6.63 -0.62 6.00
N VAL A 149 5.60 -1.38 5.63
CA VAL A 149 5.24 -1.66 4.24
C VAL A 149 3.85 -1.11 3.97
N THR A 150 3.73 -0.10 3.11
CA THR A 150 2.44 0.55 2.82
C THR A 150 1.67 -0.10 1.68
N SER A 151 2.34 -0.83 0.80
CA SER A 151 1.76 -1.51 -0.36
C SER A 151 2.74 -2.53 -0.93
N PHE A 152 2.23 -3.58 -1.58
CA PHE A 152 3.02 -4.60 -2.27
C PHE A 152 3.13 -4.28 -3.76
N THR A 153 3.84 -3.20 -4.07
CA THR A 153 4.18 -2.83 -5.45
C THR A 153 5.42 -3.57 -5.93
N LYS A 154 5.72 -3.53 -7.22
CA LYS A 154 6.85 -4.22 -7.83
C LYS A 154 8.17 -3.91 -7.13
N GLY A 155 8.91 -4.96 -6.79
CA GLY A 155 10.20 -4.89 -6.09
C GLY A 155 10.11 -4.67 -4.58
N VAL A 156 8.92 -4.59 -3.98
CA VAL A 156 8.76 -4.45 -2.52
C VAL A 156 9.24 -5.67 -1.77
N GLY A 157 9.03 -6.87 -2.28
CA GLY A 157 9.45 -8.12 -1.65
C GLY A 157 10.96 -8.13 -1.38
N GLU A 158 11.76 -7.77 -2.39
CA GLU A 158 13.21 -7.64 -2.26
C GLU A 158 13.61 -6.49 -1.32
N GLN A 159 12.92 -5.34 -1.38
CA GLN A 159 13.17 -4.25 -0.42
C GLN A 159 12.93 -4.68 1.03
N VAL A 160 11.90 -5.51 1.29
CA VAL A 160 11.64 -6.08 2.61
C VAL A 160 12.74 -7.06 3.03
N ARG A 161 13.20 -7.93 2.11
CA ARG A 161 14.34 -8.83 2.37
C ARG A 161 15.60 -8.07 2.72
N GLU A 162 15.94 -7.04 1.96
CA GLU A 162 17.08 -6.17 2.23
C GLU A 162 16.94 -5.43 3.58
N ALA A 163 15.74 -4.90 3.86
CA ALA A 163 15.45 -4.23 5.12
C ALA A 163 15.62 -5.18 6.31
N ALA A 164 15.10 -6.40 6.20
CA ALA A 164 15.22 -7.44 7.23
C ALA A 164 16.69 -7.85 7.43
N ALA A 165 17.46 -8.04 6.36
CA ALA A 165 18.87 -8.41 6.42
C ALA A 165 19.76 -7.34 7.06
N ARG A 166 19.39 -6.05 6.93
CA ARG A 166 20.12 -4.92 7.52
C ARG A 166 19.77 -4.67 8.99
N VAL A 167 18.78 -5.36 9.55
CA VAL A 167 18.42 -5.23 10.96
C VAL A 167 19.59 -5.73 11.82
N PRO A 168 20.07 -4.94 12.81
CA PRO A 168 21.15 -5.36 13.70
C PRO A 168 20.89 -6.74 14.34
N SER A 169 21.96 -7.50 14.55
CA SER A 169 21.86 -8.77 15.27
C SER A 169 21.34 -8.54 16.70
N GLY A 170 20.44 -9.41 17.16
CA GLY A 170 19.80 -9.28 18.49
C GLY A 170 18.67 -8.24 18.59
N ALA A 171 18.43 -7.42 17.56
CA ALA A 171 17.29 -6.52 17.54
C ALA A 171 16.00 -7.27 17.13
N GLY A 172 14.87 -6.96 17.77
CA GLY A 172 13.55 -7.41 17.31
C GLY A 172 13.05 -6.57 16.12
N VAL A 173 12.16 -7.16 15.32
CA VAL A 173 11.52 -6.48 14.18
C VAL A 173 10.03 -6.30 14.43
N VAL A 174 9.54 -5.11 14.16
CA VAL A 174 8.11 -4.87 13.91
C VAL A 174 7.91 -4.69 12.42
N LEU A 175 7.18 -5.62 11.81
CA LEU A 175 6.66 -5.48 10.45
C LEU A 175 5.31 -4.74 10.52
N ASP A 176 5.31 -3.45 10.19
CA ASP A 176 4.11 -2.60 10.24
C ASP A 176 3.36 -2.63 8.91
N LEU A 177 2.21 -3.31 8.89
CA LEU A 177 1.32 -3.50 7.74
C LEU A 177 0.00 -2.72 7.90
N ARG A 178 -0.08 -1.80 8.87
CA ARG A 178 -1.26 -0.97 9.09
C ARG A 178 -1.55 -0.09 7.87
N GLY A 179 -2.80 -0.07 7.45
CA GLY A 179 -3.28 0.65 6.28
C GLY A 179 -2.77 0.10 4.94
N ASN A 180 -2.10 -1.06 4.93
CA ASN A 180 -1.62 -1.68 3.70
C ASN A 180 -2.75 -2.45 3.00
N SER A 181 -3.27 -1.89 1.91
CA SER A 181 -4.39 -2.48 1.16
C SER A 181 -4.01 -3.69 0.29
N GLY A 182 -2.75 -4.16 0.37
CA GLY A 182 -2.24 -5.27 -0.41
C GLY A 182 -1.43 -4.80 -1.63
N GLY A 183 -1.66 -5.45 -2.77
CA GLY A 183 -0.91 -5.27 -4.01
C GLY A 183 -0.62 -6.63 -4.67
N LEU A 184 0.54 -6.75 -5.28
CA LEU A 184 0.99 -7.96 -5.96
C LEU A 184 1.21 -9.10 -4.94
N VAL A 185 0.49 -10.20 -5.12
CA VAL A 185 0.63 -11.40 -4.28
C VAL A 185 2.06 -11.96 -4.32
N THR A 186 2.72 -11.91 -5.47
CA THR A 186 4.10 -12.36 -5.62
C THR A 186 5.07 -11.57 -4.72
N GLU A 187 4.87 -10.26 -4.59
CA GLU A 187 5.71 -9.41 -3.73
C GLU A 187 5.49 -9.72 -2.24
N ALA A 188 4.25 -10.06 -1.84
CA ALA A 188 3.97 -10.51 -0.48
C ALA A 188 4.60 -11.89 -0.19
N VAL A 189 4.60 -12.81 -1.16
CA VAL A 189 5.29 -14.11 -1.03
C VAL A 189 6.81 -13.91 -0.91
N THR A 190 7.41 -13.06 -1.74
CA THR A 190 8.84 -12.72 -1.65
C THR A 190 9.16 -12.03 -0.32
N ALA A 191 8.30 -11.15 0.18
CA ALA A 191 8.45 -10.54 1.50
C ALA A 191 8.35 -11.60 2.63
N ALA A 192 7.50 -12.62 2.50
CA ALA A 192 7.41 -13.72 3.45
C ALA A 192 8.75 -14.49 3.54
N SER A 193 9.43 -14.67 2.41
CA SER A 193 10.77 -15.29 2.33
C SER A 193 11.86 -14.54 3.10
N ALA A 194 11.63 -13.28 3.50
CA ALA A 194 12.56 -12.58 4.40
C ALA A 194 12.57 -13.20 5.81
N PHE A 195 11.47 -13.82 6.22
CA PHE A 195 11.23 -14.28 7.59
C PHE A 195 10.99 -15.80 7.67
N LEU A 196 10.89 -16.49 6.54
CA LEU A 196 10.64 -17.92 6.44
C LEU A 196 11.79 -18.60 5.70
N ASP A 197 12.14 -19.81 6.12
CA ASP A 197 13.11 -20.66 5.43
C ASP A 197 12.37 -21.70 4.57
N GLY A 198 11.78 -21.23 3.46
CA GLY A 198 10.97 -22.06 2.58
C GLY A 198 9.58 -22.43 3.10
N GLY A 199 8.87 -23.31 2.39
CA GLY A 199 7.56 -23.87 2.78
C GLY A 199 6.35 -23.02 2.37
N LEU A 200 5.15 -23.52 2.69
CA LEU A 200 3.88 -22.93 2.24
C LEU A 200 3.66 -21.52 2.81
N VAL A 201 3.19 -20.60 1.97
CA VAL A 201 2.75 -19.24 2.35
C VAL A 201 1.24 -19.13 2.23
N ALA A 202 0.67 -19.62 1.12
CA ALA A 202 -0.76 -19.67 0.93
C ALA A 202 -1.11 -20.68 -0.16
N THR A 203 -2.35 -21.16 -0.16
CA THR A 203 -2.94 -21.79 -1.34
C THR A 203 -3.99 -20.88 -1.93
N TYR A 204 -4.29 -21.02 -3.22
CA TYR A 204 -5.40 -20.34 -3.85
C TYR A 204 -6.06 -21.24 -4.88
N ASP A 205 -7.38 -21.09 -5.02
CA ASP A 205 -8.16 -21.74 -6.05
C ASP A 205 -8.32 -20.82 -7.25
N VAL A 206 -8.26 -21.37 -8.46
CA VAL A 206 -8.73 -20.73 -9.69
C VAL A 206 -9.61 -21.74 -10.41
N ASP A 207 -10.93 -21.50 -10.48
CA ASP A 207 -11.89 -22.37 -11.17
C ASP A 207 -11.79 -23.88 -10.78
N GLY A 208 -11.51 -24.18 -9.50
CA GLY A 208 -11.35 -25.54 -8.99
C GLY A 208 -9.92 -26.10 -9.05
N ASP A 209 -8.99 -25.39 -9.69
CA ASP A 209 -7.57 -25.74 -9.70
C ASP A 209 -6.85 -25.11 -8.50
N GLN A 210 -6.52 -25.95 -7.52
CA GLN A 210 -5.73 -25.55 -6.35
C GLN A 210 -4.26 -25.31 -6.73
N ARG A 211 -3.74 -24.15 -6.33
CA ARG A 211 -2.34 -23.76 -6.47
C ARG A 211 -1.75 -23.41 -5.11
N ALA A 212 -0.44 -23.59 -4.97
CA ALA A 212 0.29 -23.35 -3.73
C ALA A 212 1.46 -22.39 -3.97
N LEU A 213 1.54 -21.37 -3.11
CA LEU A 213 2.59 -20.37 -3.09
C LEU A 213 3.56 -20.71 -1.96
N HIS A 214 4.86 -20.74 -2.28
CA HIS A 214 5.90 -21.12 -1.33
C HIS A 214 6.90 -19.99 -1.15
N ALA A 215 7.39 -19.84 0.07
CA ALA A 215 8.52 -18.97 0.37
C ALA A 215 9.79 -19.59 -0.22
N GLU A 216 10.75 -18.73 -0.53
CA GLU A 216 12.12 -19.12 -0.85
C GLU A 216 12.88 -19.48 0.44
N ALA A 217 13.92 -20.29 0.32
CA ALA A 217 14.80 -20.63 1.44
C ALA A 217 15.78 -19.48 1.76
N GLY A 218 16.29 -19.46 2.99
CA GLY A 218 17.31 -18.51 3.46
C GLY A 218 16.78 -17.28 4.20
N GLY A 219 15.50 -17.26 4.56
CA GLY A 219 14.93 -16.21 5.42
C GLY A 219 15.38 -16.32 6.88
N ASP A 220 15.32 -15.20 7.60
CA ASP A 220 15.65 -15.18 9.03
C ASP A 220 14.48 -15.69 9.86
N THR A 221 14.61 -16.90 10.38
CA THR A 221 13.60 -17.56 11.21
C THR A 221 13.84 -17.37 12.72
N ALA A 222 14.99 -16.85 13.13
CA ALA A 222 15.39 -16.78 14.53
C ALA A 222 15.01 -15.44 15.18
N ARG A 223 15.11 -14.33 14.44
CA ARG A 223 14.90 -12.99 15.00
C ARG A 223 13.47 -12.81 15.53
N PRO A 224 13.25 -12.29 16.74
CA PRO A 224 11.91 -11.95 17.22
C PRO A 224 11.17 -11.03 16.25
N LEU A 225 9.94 -11.41 15.89
CA LEU A 225 9.13 -10.72 14.89
C LEU A 225 7.70 -10.50 15.41
N VAL A 226 7.23 -9.27 15.30
CA VAL A 226 5.83 -8.89 15.48
C VAL A 226 5.31 -8.32 14.17
N ALA A 227 4.14 -8.78 13.72
CA ALA A 227 3.40 -8.16 12.63
C ALA A 227 2.32 -7.24 13.22
N LEU A 228 2.38 -5.95 12.90
CA LEU A 228 1.41 -4.96 13.37
C LEU A 228 0.40 -4.68 12.25
N VAL A 229 -0.89 -4.92 12.54
CA VAL A 229 -1.97 -4.88 11.54
C VAL A 229 -3.16 -4.04 12.02
N ASP A 230 -4.01 -3.63 11.09
CA ASP A 230 -5.28 -2.98 11.38
C ASP A 230 -6.36 -3.35 10.37
N GLY A 231 -7.56 -2.77 10.50
CA GLY A 231 -8.66 -2.97 9.54
C GLY A 231 -8.38 -2.46 8.12
N GLY A 232 -7.29 -1.73 7.90
CA GLY A 232 -6.80 -1.35 6.58
C GLY A 232 -5.81 -2.35 5.97
N THR A 233 -5.29 -3.29 6.76
CA THR A 233 -4.51 -4.43 6.26
C THR A 233 -5.42 -5.34 5.42
N MET A 234 -5.13 -5.52 4.14
CA MET A 234 -6.03 -6.20 3.19
C MET A 234 -5.25 -7.08 2.19
N SER A 235 -5.89 -8.14 1.68
CA SER A 235 -5.46 -8.91 0.50
C SER A 235 -4.04 -9.48 0.65
N ALA A 236 -3.09 -9.17 -0.24
CA ALA A 236 -1.71 -9.66 -0.15
C ALA A 236 -1.04 -9.39 1.22
N ALA A 237 -1.42 -8.32 1.91
CA ALA A 237 -0.94 -8.06 3.28
C ALA A 237 -1.53 -9.04 4.31
N GLU A 238 -2.80 -9.44 4.15
CA GLU A 238 -3.43 -10.48 4.97
C GLU A 238 -2.86 -11.86 4.68
N LEU A 239 -2.50 -12.13 3.42
CA LEU A 239 -1.81 -13.36 3.02
C LEU A 239 -0.46 -13.48 3.72
N LEU A 240 0.37 -12.43 3.67
CA LEU A 240 1.64 -12.39 4.41
C LEU A 240 1.42 -12.55 5.92
N THR A 241 0.47 -11.81 6.49
CA THR A 241 0.15 -11.87 7.93
C THR A 241 -0.25 -13.27 8.35
N GLY A 242 -1.19 -13.89 7.64
CA GLY A 242 -1.68 -15.24 7.92
C GLY A 242 -0.59 -16.30 7.75
N ALA A 243 0.29 -16.16 6.77
CA ALA A 243 1.42 -17.05 6.58
C ALA A 243 2.40 -17.01 7.76
N LEU A 244 2.74 -15.81 8.23
CA LEU A 244 3.64 -15.64 9.38
C LEU A 244 2.99 -16.12 10.67
N GLN A 245 1.69 -15.86 10.86
CA GLN A 245 0.95 -16.27 12.05
C GLN A 245 0.79 -17.80 12.14
N ASP A 246 0.28 -18.44 11.08
CA ASP A 246 -0.01 -19.89 11.08
C ASP A 246 1.26 -20.73 11.23
N ARG A 247 2.39 -20.18 10.81
CA ARG A 247 3.69 -20.84 10.93
C ARG A 247 4.39 -20.53 12.25
N GLY A 248 3.73 -19.82 13.16
CA GLY A 248 4.30 -19.42 14.44
C GLY A 248 5.52 -18.50 14.30
N ARG A 249 5.67 -17.84 13.15
CA ARG A 249 6.85 -17.04 12.84
C ARG A 249 6.76 -15.63 13.43
N ALA A 250 5.57 -15.03 13.44
CA ALA A 250 5.33 -13.73 14.02
C ALA A 250 4.16 -13.78 15.01
N VAL A 251 4.25 -12.96 16.05
CA VAL A 251 3.05 -12.60 16.83
C VAL A 251 2.34 -11.46 16.12
N VAL A 252 1.08 -11.65 15.78
CA VAL A 252 0.23 -10.65 15.14
C VAL A 252 -0.41 -9.77 16.22
N LEU A 253 -0.19 -8.47 16.12
CA LEU A 253 -0.66 -7.46 17.06
C LEU A 253 -1.54 -6.44 16.34
N GLY A 254 -2.62 -5.96 16.97
CA GLY A 254 -3.41 -4.83 16.45
C GLY A 254 -4.90 -5.15 16.43
N SER A 255 -5.60 -4.84 15.34
CA SER A 255 -7.02 -5.18 15.18
C SER A 255 -7.22 -6.20 14.05
N ARG A 256 -8.40 -6.82 14.01
CA ARG A 256 -8.79 -7.68 12.88
C ARG A 256 -8.58 -6.96 11.55
N THR A 257 -8.03 -7.69 10.58
CA THR A 257 -7.77 -7.20 9.22
C THR A 257 -9.05 -7.17 8.37
N PHE A 258 -8.96 -6.64 7.16
CA PHE A 258 -10.12 -6.29 6.35
C PHE A 258 -10.99 -7.48 5.91
N GLY A 259 -10.38 -8.62 5.57
CA GLY A 259 -11.07 -9.83 5.11
C GLY A 259 -11.31 -9.89 3.61
N LYS A 260 -10.34 -9.47 2.79
CA LYS A 260 -10.38 -9.69 1.33
C LYS A 260 -9.57 -10.94 1.01
N GLY A 261 -10.26 -12.07 0.89
CA GLY A 261 -9.68 -13.39 0.64
C GLY A 261 -9.74 -13.83 -0.82
N SER A 262 -10.26 -12.99 -1.72
CA SER A 262 -10.39 -13.29 -3.14
C SER A 262 -9.11 -13.03 -3.92
N VAL A 263 -8.91 -13.82 -4.96
CA VAL A 263 -7.91 -13.59 -6.01
C VAL A 263 -8.63 -13.04 -7.23
N GLN A 264 -8.16 -11.91 -7.72
CA GLN A 264 -8.69 -11.32 -8.94
C GLN A 264 -7.69 -11.48 -10.08
N MET A 265 -8.22 -11.65 -11.29
CA MET A 265 -7.41 -11.71 -12.51
C MET A 265 -7.93 -10.72 -13.57
N PRO A 266 -7.04 -9.93 -14.17
CA PRO A 266 -7.40 -9.05 -15.27
C PRO A 266 -7.65 -9.85 -16.55
N SER A 267 -8.75 -9.55 -17.23
CA SER A 267 -9.14 -10.10 -18.53
C SER A 267 -9.35 -8.96 -19.51
N ARG A 268 -8.48 -8.86 -20.53
CA ARG A 268 -8.61 -7.83 -21.58
C ARG A 268 -9.81 -8.13 -22.47
N LEU A 269 -10.66 -7.12 -22.67
CA LEU A 269 -11.88 -7.19 -23.46
C LEU A 269 -11.66 -6.57 -24.85
N PRO A 270 -12.53 -6.91 -25.84
CA PRO A 270 -12.53 -6.22 -27.12
C PRO A 270 -12.68 -4.69 -26.93
N GLY A 271 -11.76 -3.93 -27.52
CA GLY A 271 -11.73 -2.46 -27.41
C GLY A 271 -10.84 -1.90 -26.29
N GLY A 272 -9.96 -2.71 -25.69
CA GLY A 272 -8.86 -2.22 -24.83
C GLY A 272 -9.16 -2.20 -23.33
N SER A 273 -10.44 -2.14 -22.95
CA SER A 273 -10.89 -2.22 -21.54
C SER A 273 -10.51 -3.54 -20.87
N VAL A 274 -10.44 -3.54 -19.53
CA VAL A 274 -10.04 -4.70 -18.73
C VAL A 274 -11.08 -4.99 -17.65
N ALA A 275 -11.55 -6.24 -17.59
CA ALA A 275 -12.36 -6.71 -16.47
C ALA A 275 -11.45 -7.41 -15.45
N GLU A 276 -11.44 -6.92 -14.20
CA GLU A 276 -10.77 -7.58 -13.09
C GLU A 276 -11.80 -8.38 -12.29
N LEU A 277 -11.78 -9.71 -12.47
CA LEU A 277 -12.80 -10.61 -11.92
C LEU A 277 -12.22 -11.50 -10.83
N THR A 278 -13.01 -11.77 -9.80
CA THR A 278 -12.69 -12.79 -8.81
C THR A 278 -12.69 -14.17 -9.47
N VAL A 279 -11.56 -14.85 -9.43
CA VAL A 279 -11.39 -16.20 -10.00
C VAL A 279 -11.27 -17.30 -8.94
N GLY A 280 -11.20 -16.90 -7.68
CA GLY A 280 -11.25 -17.81 -6.55
C GLY A 280 -10.77 -17.16 -5.27
N HIS A 281 -10.39 -17.99 -4.30
CA HIS A 281 -10.05 -17.54 -2.94
C HIS A 281 -8.76 -18.18 -2.45
N TYR A 282 -7.97 -17.43 -1.69
CA TYR A 282 -6.79 -17.94 -1.02
C TYR A 282 -7.09 -18.43 0.40
N ARG A 283 -6.26 -19.35 0.86
CA ARG A 283 -6.23 -19.88 2.22
C ARG A 283 -4.82 -19.76 2.79
N THR A 284 -4.74 -19.49 4.08
CA THR A 284 -3.47 -19.45 4.82
C THR A 284 -2.90 -20.88 4.99
N PRO A 285 -1.66 -21.06 5.47
CA PRO A 285 -1.04 -22.37 5.60
C PRO A 285 -1.83 -23.37 6.47
N SER A 286 -2.59 -22.90 7.46
CA SER A 286 -3.46 -23.77 8.28
C SER A 286 -4.78 -24.14 7.57
N GLY A 287 -5.00 -23.69 6.33
CA GLY A 287 -6.24 -23.86 5.58
C GLY A 287 -7.35 -22.87 5.94
N ARG A 288 -7.06 -21.82 6.73
CA ARG A 288 -8.06 -20.81 7.11
C ARG A 288 -8.40 -19.93 5.91
N GLY A 289 -9.70 -19.75 5.65
CA GLY A 289 -10.20 -18.77 4.69
C GLY A 289 -10.18 -17.37 5.28
N VAL A 290 -9.82 -16.38 4.46
CA VAL A 290 -9.72 -14.96 4.88
C VAL A 290 -10.94 -14.14 4.46
N ASP A 291 -11.66 -14.55 3.41
CA ASP A 291 -12.74 -13.75 2.83
C ASP A 291 -13.89 -13.55 3.83
N GLY A 292 -14.25 -12.29 4.06
CA GLY A 292 -15.28 -11.87 5.03
C GLY A 292 -14.88 -11.97 6.51
N ALA A 293 -13.83 -12.72 6.85
CA ALA A 293 -13.40 -12.96 8.23
C ALA A 293 -12.15 -12.16 8.63
N GLY A 294 -11.23 -11.94 7.70
CA GLY A 294 -9.91 -11.39 7.98
C GLY A 294 -9.02 -12.32 8.80
N ILE A 295 -7.87 -11.80 9.18
CA ILE A 295 -6.93 -12.37 10.15
C ILE A 295 -7.24 -11.74 11.50
N THR A 296 -7.48 -12.58 12.51
CA THR A 296 -7.63 -12.13 13.89
C THR A 296 -6.24 -12.08 14.53
N PRO A 297 -5.83 -10.94 15.12
CA PRO A 297 -4.52 -10.82 15.75
C PRO A 297 -4.42 -11.74 16.98
N ASP A 298 -3.19 -12.17 17.30
CA ASP A 298 -2.91 -12.94 18.52
C ASP A 298 -3.13 -12.09 19.78
N LEU A 299 -2.91 -10.78 19.65
CA LEU A 299 -3.13 -9.81 20.71
C LEU A 299 -3.82 -8.55 20.16
N GLU A 300 -5.02 -8.30 20.66
CA GLU A 300 -5.80 -7.11 20.28
C GLU A 300 -5.25 -5.85 20.96
N VAL A 301 -5.01 -4.81 20.16
CA VAL A 301 -4.62 -3.46 20.58
C VAL A 301 -5.23 -2.47 19.60
N ASP A 302 -5.67 -1.30 20.07
CA ASP A 302 -6.07 -0.22 19.17
C ASP A 302 -4.84 0.21 18.33
N PRO A 303 -4.84 0.01 17.00
CA PRO A 303 -3.70 0.35 16.15
C PRO A 303 -3.45 1.85 16.06
N ALA A 304 -4.42 2.70 16.43
CA ALA A 304 -4.26 4.15 16.53
C ALA A 304 -3.61 4.58 17.86
N ASP A 305 -3.53 3.69 18.84
CA ASP A 305 -2.90 3.96 20.12
C ASP A 305 -1.37 4.11 19.92
N PRO A 306 -0.77 5.26 20.30
CA PRO A 306 0.68 5.42 20.35
C PRO A 306 1.40 4.31 21.13
N ALA A 307 0.72 3.65 22.08
CA ALA A 307 1.23 2.54 22.86
C ALA A 307 1.30 1.20 22.09
N ALA A 308 0.74 1.08 20.88
CA ALA A 308 0.81 -0.16 20.09
C ALA A 308 2.25 -0.61 19.84
N LEU A 309 3.16 0.33 19.55
CA LEU A 309 4.59 0.04 19.42
C LEU A 309 5.25 -0.33 20.76
N ALA A 310 4.81 0.26 21.86
CA ALA A 310 5.27 -0.12 23.19
C ALA A 310 4.83 -1.55 23.55
N ARG A 311 3.62 -1.94 23.15
CA ARG A 311 3.12 -3.30 23.34
C ARG A 311 3.86 -4.31 22.47
N ALA A 312 4.12 -3.98 21.21
CA ALA A 312 4.96 -4.80 20.32
C ALA A 312 6.35 -5.03 20.94
N ARG A 313 6.93 -4.00 21.55
CA ARG A 313 8.20 -4.10 22.29
C ARG A 313 8.10 -5.07 23.47
N THR A 314 7.05 -4.99 24.27
CA THR A 314 6.83 -5.94 25.38
C THR A 314 6.75 -7.38 24.86
N VAL A 315 6.02 -7.62 23.78
CA VAL A 315 5.93 -8.95 23.15
C VAL A 315 7.30 -9.42 22.72
N LEU A 316 8.05 -8.60 21.96
CA LEU A 316 9.40 -8.94 21.49
C LEU A 316 10.36 -9.28 22.64
N SER A 317 10.27 -8.56 23.77
CA SER A 317 11.11 -8.86 24.95
C SER A 317 10.78 -10.22 25.58
N GLY A 318 9.52 -10.67 25.48
CA GLY A 318 9.07 -11.96 25.98
C GLY A 318 9.39 -13.14 25.04
N LEU A 319 9.60 -12.88 23.75
CA LEU A 319 10.06 -13.88 22.77
C LEU A 319 11.54 -14.27 22.99
N GLY A 320 12.25 -13.53 23.85
CA GLY A 320 13.65 -13.76 24.21
C GLY A 320 14.64 -13.19 23.18
N PRO A 321 15.90 -12.94 23.58
CA PRO A 321 16.96 -12.66 22.62
C PRO A 321 17.23 -13.91 21.77
N THR A 322 17.58 -13.73 20.50
CA THR A 322 18.25 -14.78 19.72
C THR A 322 19.50 -15.21 20.49
N ALA A 323 19.56 -16.49 20.87
CA ALA A 323 20.78 -17.12 21.36
C ALA A 323 21.89 -17.06 20.30
#